data_AF-A0A369QDM5-F1
#
_entry.id   AF-A0A369QDM5-F1
#
_cell.length_a   1.000
_cell.length_b   1.000
_cell.length_c   1.000
_cell.angle_alpha   90.00
_cell.angle_beta   90.00
_cell.angle_gamma   90.00
#
_symmetry.space_group_name_H-M   'P 1'
#
loop_
_entity.id
_entity.type
_entity.pdbx_description
1 polymer ?
#
loop_
_entity_poly.entity_id
_entity_poly.type
_entity_poly.pdbx_seq_one_letter_code
_entity_poly.pdbx_strand_id
1 'polypeptide(L)'
;MKKLFLSFIIVAFFSCVAQAQDVPASADKRINLLTRVMATELQLNEAEFIKLRSLNRERILKSDEIAVLYGSDAAVVATKLKEVEDNFDKQFTAILNPVQQAAYTNYKQTTEETKLTAAQVEKVDKANAALKDKKLK
;
A
#
# COMPACT_ATOMS: atom_id res chain seq x y z
N MET A 1 -14.18 61.09 0.35
CA MET A 1 -13.05 60.19 0.68
C MET A 1 -13.65 58.90 1.25
N LYS A 2 -13.61 57.79 0.50
CA LYS A 2 -12.77 56.59 0.78
C LYS A 2 -12.86 56.18 2.26
N LYS A 3 -13.31 54.97 2.64
CA LYS A 3 -12.80 53.67 2.18
C LYS A 3 -13.84 52.57 2.38
N LEU A 4 -13.96 51.74 1.35
CA LEU A 4 -14.57 50.41 1.35
C LEU A 4 -13.68 49.44 2.15
N PHE A 5 -14.27 48.58 2.98
CA PHE A 5 -13.64 47.31 3.36
C PHE A 5 -14.63 46.17 3.13
N LEU A 6 -14.55 45.71 1.89
CA LEU A 6 -15.11 44.52 1.31
C LEU A 6 -14.53 43.29 2.03
N SER A 7 -15.33 42.64 2.88
CA SER A 7 -14.99 41.34 3.46
C SER A 7 -15.24 40.26 2.41
N PHE A 8 -14.19 39.88 1.67
CA PHE A 8 -14.17 38.70 0.83
C PHE A 8 -13.73 37.51 1.70
N ILE A 9 -14.70 36.73 2.18
CA ILE A 9 -14.42 35.39 2.72
C ILE A 9 -14.10 34.51 1.52
N ILE A 10 -12.80 34.29 1.31
CA ILE A 10 -12.27 33.30 0.36
C ILE A 10 -12.56 31.92 0.95
N VAL A 11 -13.66 31.30 0.51
CA VAL A 11 -13.84 29.86 0.65
C VAL A 11 -13.01 29.21 -0.45
N ALA A 12 -11.73 28.96 -0.15
CA ALA A 12 -10.92 28.04 -0.92
C ALA A 12 -11.42 26.62 -0.62
N PHE A 13 -12.44 26.20 -1.37
CA PHE A 13 -12.73 24.77 -1.53
C PHE A 13 -11.44 24.11 -2.02
N PHE A 14 -10.86 23.26 -1.19
CA PHE A 14 -9.84 22.30 -1.58
C PHE A 14 -10.46 21.32 -2.58
N SER A 15 -10.52 21.72 -3.84
CA SER A 15 -10.75 20.79 -4.94
C SER A 15 -9.48 19.96 -5.07
N CYS A 16 -9.48 18.77 -4.48
CA CYS A 16 -8.49 17.75 -4.80
C CYS A 16 -8.66 17.39 -6.28
N VAL A 17 -7.91 18.07 -7.15
CA VAL A 17 -7.74 17.65 -8.53
C VAL A 17 -6.96 16.35 -8.49
N ALA A 18 -7.66 15.23 -8.66
CA ALA A 18 -7.03 13.94 -8.91
C ALA A 18 -6.28 14.04 -10.24
N GLN A 19 -5.00 14.40 -10.19
CA GLN A 19 -4.15 14.35 -11.36
C GLN A 19 -3.96 12.89 -11.75
N ALA A 20 -4.35 12.54 -12.98
CA ALA A 20 -4.04 11.25 -13.58
C ALA A 20 -2.52 11.19 -13.79
N GLN A 21 -1.79 10.81 -12.76
CA GLN A 21 -0.34 10.61 -12.81
C GLN A 21 -0.04 9.45 -13.77
N ASP A 22 0.92 9.59 -14.68
CA ASP A 22 1.28 8.44 -15.53
C ASP A 22 1.78 7.29 -14.65
N VAL A 23 1.14 6.12 -14.79
CA VAL A 23 1.51 4.91 -14.03
C VAL A 23 2.50 4.12 -14.87
N PRO A 24 3.70 3.80 -14.37
CA PRO A 24 4.61 2.91 -15.06
C PRO A 24 3.92 1.57 -15.38
N ALA A 25 4.14 1.01 -16.57
CA ALA A 25 3.48 -0.22 -16.99
C ALA A 25 3.74 -1.41 -16.03
N SER A 26 4.90 -1.44 -15.38
CA SER A 26 5.23 -2.40 -14.33
C SER A 26 4.36 -2.22 -13.08
N ALA A 27 4.11 -0.98 -12.67
CA ALA A 27 3.25 -0.66 -11.54
C ALA A 27 1.78 -1.02 -11.84
N ASP A 28 1.27 -0.73 -13.04
CA ASP A 28 -0.12 -1.08 -13.40
C ASP A 28 -0.35 -2.61 -13.38
N LYS A 29 0.61 -3.41 -13.85
CA LYS A 29 0.53 -4.88 -13.73
C LYS A 29 0.42 -5.34 -12.28
N ARG A 30 1.23 -4.77 -11.37
CA ARG A 30 1.18 -5.10 -9.93
C ARG A 30 -0.15 -4.68 -9.31
N ILE A 31 -0.63 -3.48 -9.64
CA ILE A 31 -1.93 -2.97 -9.18
C ILE A 31 -3.05 -3.93 -9.60
N ASN A 32 -3.08 -4.33 -10.86
CA ASN A 32 -4.12 -5.23 -11.40
C ASN A 32 -4.08 -6.61 -10.76
N LEU A 33 -2.88 -7.18 -10.62
CA LEU A 33 -2.70 -8.50 -9.99
C LEU A 33 -3.16 -8.47 -8.53
N LEU A 34 -2.67 -7.50 -7.75
CA LEU A 34 -3.02 -7.37 -6.34
C LEU A 34 -4.52 -7.17 -6.14
N THR A 35 -5.12 -6.26 -6.92
CA THR A 35 -6.55 -5.98 -6.86
C THR A 35 -7.37 -7.22 -7.18
N ARG A 36 -7.00 -7.98 -8.21
CA ARG A 36 -7.73 -9.19 -8.60
C ARG A 36 -7.65 -10.28 -7.55
N VAL A 37 -6.49 -10.49 -6.94
CA VAL A 37 -6.31 -11.45 -5.84
C VAL A 37 -7.19 -11.04 -4.66
N MET A 38 -7.02 -9.82 -4.16
CA MET A 38 -7.80 -9.31 -3.02
C MET A 38 -9.31 -9.34 -3.28
N ALA A 39 -9.75 -8.94 -4.46
CA ALA A 39 -11.17 -8.95 -4.80
C ALA A 39 -11.76 -10.36 -4.82
N THR A 40 -10.97 -11.35 -5.26
CA THR A 40 -11.38 -12.76 -5.27
C THR A 40 -11.50 -13.29 -3.85
N GLU A 41 -10.46 -13.08 -3.02
CA GLU A 41 -10.41 -13.54 -1.63
C GLU A 41 -11.52 -12.91 -0.77
N LEU A 42 -11.81 -11.63 -1.00
CA LEU A 42 -12.79 -10.86 -0.22
C LEU A 42 -14.19 -10.87 -0.84
N GLN A 43 -14.38 -11.56 -1.97
CA GLN A 43 -15.65 -11.62 -2.71
C GLN A 43 -16.25 -10.23 -2.96
N LEU A 44 -15.41 -9.31 -3.46
CA LEU A 44 -15.82 -7.94 -3.73
C LEU A 44 -16.73 -7.86 -4.96
N ASN A 45 -17.68 -6.94 -4.94
CA ASN A 45 -18.43 -6.58 -6.14
C ASN A 45 -17.64 -5.59 -7.02
N GLU A 46 -18.19 -5.26 -8.19
CA GLU A 46 -17.52 -4.37 -9.16
C GLU A 46 -17.24 -2.96 -8.61
N ALA A 47 -18.17 -2.40 -7.84
CA ALA A 47 -17.98 -1.06 -7.27
C ALA A 47 -16.85 -1.04 -6.22
N GLU A 48 -16.77 -2.08 -5.40
CA GLU A 48 -15.68 -2.29 -4.43
C GLU A 48 -14.35 -2.58 -5.14
N PHE A 49 -14.37 -3.36 -6.22
CA PHE A 49 -13.20 -3.65 -7.05
C PHE A 49 -12.58 -2.36 -7.61
N ILE A 50 -13.40 -1.47 -8.19
CA ILE A 50 -12.94 -0.19 -8.74
C ILE A 50 -12.29 0.67 -7.65
N LYS A 51 -12.93 0.76 -6.48
CA LYS A 51 -12.39 1.51 -5.34
C LYS A 51 -11.08 0.90 -4.84
N LEU A 52 -11.01 -0.42 -4.68
CA LEU A 52 -9.81 -1.13 -4.29
C LEU A 52 -8.67 -0.90 -5.29
N ARG A 53 -8.94 -0.93 -6.60
CA ARG A 53 -7.93 -0.65 -7.63
C ARG A 53 -7.35 0.75 -7.47
N SER A 54 -8.20 1.74 -7.21
CA SER A 54 -7.77 3.12 -6.95
C SER A 54 -6.88 3.22 -5.71
N LEU A 55 -7.29 2.60 -4.60
CA LEU A 55 -6.51 2.57 -3.37
C LEU A 55 -5.17 1.83 -3.53
N ASN A 56 -5.15 0.70 -4.26
CA ASN A 56 -3.93 -0.04 -4.57
C ASN A 56 -2.99 0.76 -5.47
N ARG A 57 -3.52 1.54 -6.41
CA ARG A 57 -2.73 2.44 -7.24
C ARG A 57 -2.02 3.49 -6.39
N GLU A 58 -2.75 4.16 -5.50
CA GLU A 58 -2.16 5.14 -4.59
C GLU A 58 -1.10 4.51 -3.69
N ARG A 59 -1.43 3.37 -3.05
CA ARG A 59 -0.53 2.60 -2.18
C ARG A 59 0.78 2.24 -2.88
N ILE A 60 0.71 1.68 -4.09
CA ILE A 60 1.88 1.22 -4.83
C ILE A 60 2.73 2.40 -5.30
N LEU A 61 2.12 3.45 -5.84
CA LEU A 61 2.87 4.62 -6.31
C LEU A 61 3.60 5.33 -5.18
N LYS A 62 2.93 5.53 -4.02
CA LYS A 62 3.59 6.10 -2.84
C LYS A 62 4.69 5.21 -2.30
N SER A 63 4.52 3.89 -2.32
CA SER A 63 5.56 2.96 -1.88
C SER A 63 6.79 3.02 -2.78
N ASP A 64 6.60 3.07 -4.10
CA ASP A 64 7.69 3.25 -5.07
C ASP A 64 8.40 4.60 -4.86
N GLU A 65 7.66 5.67 -4.63
CA GLU A 65 8.22 7.00 -4.33
C GLU A 65 9.05 6.99 -3.03
N ILE A 66 8.55 6.35 -1.96
CA ILE A 66 9.28 6.20 -0.71
C ILE A 66 10.60 5.45 -0.92
N ALA A 67 10.58 4.38 -1.72
CA ALA A 67 11.79 3.62 -2.03
C ALA A 67 12.83 4.46 -2.78
N VAL A 68 12.40 5.33 -3.69
CA VAL A 68 13.29 6.24 -4.42
C VAL A 68 13.85 7.34 -3.50
N LEU A 69 13.00 7.97 -2.68
CA LEU A 69 13.39 9.13 -1.88
C LEU A 69 14.17 8.78 -0.62
N TYR A 70 13.84 7.66 0.02
CA TYR A 70 14.36 7.29 1.35
C TYR A 70 15.12 5.97 1.36
N GLY A 71 15.38 5.34 0.21
CA GLY A 71 15.99 4.01 0.13
C GLY A 71 17.34 3.83 0.85
N SER A 72 18.03 4.92 1.18
CA SER A 72 19.27 4.91 1.98
C SER A 72 19.03 4.82 3.51
N ASP A 73 17.81 5.09 3.99
CA ASP A 73 17.43 5.04 5.40
C ASP A 73 16.28 4.04 5.61
N ALA A 74 16.66 2.82 6.00
CA ALA A 74 15.72 1.73 6.22
C ALA A 74 14.70 2.02 7.34
N ALA A 75 15.06 2.82 8.34
CA ALA A 75 14.15 3.16 9.44
C ALA A 75 13.06 4.12 8.94
N VAL A 76 13.45 5.16 8.19
CA VAL A 76 12.50 6.10 7.58
C VAL A 76 11.60 5.40 6.57
N VAL A 77 12.15 4.52 5.72
CA VAL A 77 11.36 3.70 4.78
C VAL A 77 10.31 2.88 5.52
N ALA A 78 10.70 2.18 6.60
CA ALA A 78 9.77 1.36 7.37
C ALA A 78 8.63 2.20 7.98
N THR A 79 8.95 3.36 8.57
CA THR A 79 7.93 4.27 9.12
C THR A 79 6.99 4.79 8.04
N LYS A 80 7.52 5.22 6.89
CA LYS A 80 6.72 5.79 5.80
C LYS A 80 5.84 4.75 5.11
N LEU A 81 6.35 3.54 4.89
CA LEU A 81 5.54 2.44 4.37
C LEU A 81 4.43 2.08 5.34
N LYS A 82 4.70 2.07 6.65
CA LYS A 82 3.65 1.85 7.65
C LYS A 82 2.55 2.90 7.59
N GLU A 83 2.88 4.18 7.42
CA GLU A 83 1.89 5.25 7.24
C GLU A 83 1.02 5.02 6.00
N VAL A 84 1.61 4.56 4.89
CA VAL A 84 0.89 4.21 3.65
C VAL A 84 -0.08 3.05 3.88
N GLU A 85 0.37 2.00 4.57
CA GLU A 85 -0.46 0.83 4.90
C GLU A 85 -1.61 1.19 5.84
N ASP A 86 -1.34 1.93 6.91
CA ASP A 86 -2.37 2.35 7.88
C ASP A 86 -3.44 3.23 7.20
N ASN A 87 -3.02 4.09 6.26
CA ASN A 87 -3.95 4.90 5.47
C ASN A 87 -4.80 4.06 4.50
N PHE A 88 -4.17 3.11 3.80
CA PHE A 88 -4.87 2.17 2.93
C PHE A 88 -5.92 1.37 3.70
N ASP A 89 -5.52 0.79 4.84
CA ASP A 89 -6.40 0.00 5.71
C ASP A 89 -7.62 0.80 6.13
N LYS A 90 -7.42 2.01 6.65
CA LYS A 90 -8.49 2.90 7.10
C LYS A 90 -9.51 3.16 5.98
N GLN A 91 -9.02 3.47 4.77
CA GLN A 91 -9.89 3.78 3.63
C GLN A 91 -10.62 2.53 3.12
N PHE A 92 -9.92 1.40 3.05
CA PHE A 92 -10.47 0.19 2.51
C PHE A 92 -11.51 -0.44 3.46
N THR A 93 -11.22 -0.54 4.76
CA THR A 93 -12.18 -1.09 5.73
C THR A 93 -13.47 -0.28 5.79
N ALA A 94 -13.41 1.03 5.53
CA ALA A 94 -14.58 1.91 5.52
C ALA A 94 -15.58 1.61 4.39
N ILE A 95 -15.17 0.88 3.36
CA ILE A 95 -16.05 0.50 2.23
C ILE A 95 -16.51 -0.96 2.28
N LEU A 96 -16.05 -1.73 3.27
CA LEU A 96 -16.36 -3.15 3.40
C LEU A 96 -17.57 -3.39 4.31
N ASN A 97 -18.39 -4.38 3.96
CA ASN A 97 -19.41 -4.90 4.87
C ASN A 97 -18.79 -5.77 5.98
N PRO A 98 -19.54 -6.12 7.06
CA PRO A 98 -18.97 -6.87 8.18
C PRO A 98 -18.35 -8.23 7.81
N VAL A 99 -18.94 -8.96 6.85
CA VAL A 99 -18.41 -10.25 6.38
C VAL A 99 -17.06 -10.05 5.69
N GLN A 100 -16.97 -9.04 4.82
CA GLN A 100 -15.75 -8.68 4.12
C GLN A 100 -14.67 -8.13 5.06
N GLN A 101 -15.04 -7.42 6.13
CA GLN A 101 -14.09 -6.95 7.15
C GLN A 101 -13.45 -8.13 7.91
N ALA A 102 -14.23 -9.16 8.23
CA ALA A 102 -13.71 -10.38 8.84
C ALA A 102 -12.76 -11.12 7.86
N ALA A 103 -13.18 -11.27 6.60
CA ALA A 103 -12.33 -11.85 5.56
C ALA A 103 -11.02 -11.07 5.35
N TYR A 104 -11.08 -9.74 5.39
CA TYR A 104 -9.91 -8.88 5.26
C TYR A 104 -8.93 -9.01 6.43
N THR A 105 -9.46 -9.14 7.65
CA THR A 105 -8.64 -9.41 8.84
C THR A 105 -7.88 -10.72 8.70
N ASN A 106 -8.55 -11.78 8.25
CA ASN A 106 -7.92 -13.08 8.00
C ASN A 106 -6.88 -13.00 6.86
N TYR A 107 -7.23 -12.34 5.76
CA TYR A 107 -6.32 -12.12 4.62
C TYR A 107 -4.99 -11.47 5.06
N LYS A 108 -5.06 -10.46 5.94
CA LYS A 108 -3.88 -9.81 6.49
C LYS A 108 -3.04 -10.76 7.34
N GLN A 109 -3.66 -11.54 8.22
CA GLN A 109 -2.94 -12.50 9.07
C GLN A 109 -2.17 -13.53 8.23
N THR A 110 -2.83 -14.15 7.25
CA THR A 110 -2.19 -15.12 6.35
C THR A 110 -1.03 -14.50 5.56
N THR A 111 -1.18 -13.24 5.14
CA THR A 111 -0.13 -12.52 4.41
C THR A 111 1.09 -12.24 5.28
N GLU A 112 0.88 -11.82 6.53
CA GLU A 112 1.99 -11.59 7.47
C GLU A 112 2.68 -12.90 7.87
N GLU A 113 1.93 -13.97 8.11
CA GLU A 113 2.47 -15.32 8.37
C GLU A 113 3.32 -15.82 7.19
N THR A 114 2.86 -15.60 5.95
CA THR A 114 3.62 -15.95 4.75
C THR A 114 4.93 -15.18 4.64
N LYS A 115 4.94 -13.88 4.98
CA LYS A 115 6.18 -13.06 5.00
C LYS A 115 7.15 -13.56 6.06
N LEU A 116 6.66 -13.89 7.25
CA LEU A 116 7.48 -14.37 8.37
C LEU A 116 8.14 -15.72 8.06
N THR A 117 7.37 -16.65 7.48
CA THR A 117 7.87 -17.97 7.07
C THR A 117 8.91 -17.87 5.94
N ALA A 118 8.66 -17.04 4.93
CA ALA A 118 9.63 -16.80 3.85
C ALA A 118 10.96 -16.23 4.38
N ALA A 119 10.90 -15.27 5.30
CA ALA A 119 12.09 -14.70 5.93
C ALA A 119 12.87 -15.70 6.79
N GLN A 120 12.19 -16.69 7.38
CA GLN A 120 12.84 -17.77 8.14
C GLN A 120 13.53 -18.77 7.21
N VAL A 121 12.89 -19.17 6.11
CA VAL A 121 13.48 -20.09 5.11
C VAL A 121 14.75 -19.48 4.50
N GLU A 122 14.73 -18.20 4.14
CA GLU A 122 15.90 -17.51 3.60
C GLU A 122 17.09 -17.50 4.58
N LYS A 123 16.82 -17.31 5.88
CA LYS A 123 17.86 -17.35 6.93
C LYS A 123 18.46 -18.75 7.07
N VAL A 124 17.64 -19.79 7.01
CA VAL A 124 18.08 -21.19 7.10
C VAL A 124 18.93 -21.56 5.88
N ASP A 125 18.53 -21.15 4.68
CA ASP A 125 19.28 -21.41 3.45
C ASP A 125 20.67 -20.74 3.47
N LYS A 126 20.73 -19.48 3.92
CA LYS A 126 22.00 -18.75 4.10
C LYS A 126 22.90 -19.42 5.14
N ALA A 127 22.35 -19.89 6.26
CA ALA A 127 23.11 -20.60 7.29
C ALA A 127 23.67 -21.94 6.77
N ASN A 128 22.87 -22.69 6.00
CA ASN A 128 23.28 -23.96 5.40
C ASN A 128 24.37 -23.78 4.33
N ALA A 129 24.32 -22.71 3.53
CA ALA A 129 25.38 -22.37 2.59
C ALA A 129 26.70 -22.05 3.31
N ALA A 130 26.66 -21.22 4.36
CA ALA A 130 27.85 -20.86 5.15
C ALA A 130 28.49 -22.08 5.86
N LEU A 131 27.68 -23.05 6.30
CA LEU A 131 28.17 -24.29 6.89
C LEU A 131 28.84 -25.21 5.88
N LYS A 132 28.37 -25.25 4.63
CA LYS A 132 29.01 -26.00 3.54
C LYS A 132 30.37 -25.41 3.19
N ASP A 133 30.47 -24.09 3.07
CA ASP A 133 31.73 -23.39 2.77
C ASP A 133 32.77 -23.55 3.88
N LYS A 134 32.34 -23.68 5.14
CA LYS A 134 33.23 -23.93 6.28
C LYS A 134 33.71 -25.38 6.36
N LYS A 135 33.00 -26.35 5.76
CA LYS A 135 33.41 -27.77 5.71
C LYS A 135 34.33 -28.09 4.52
N LEU A 136 34.47 -27.17 3.56
CA LEU A 136 35.36 -27.30 2.40
C LEU A 136 36.75 -26.64 2.61
N LYS A 137 37.01 -26.07 3.78
CA LYS A 137 38.30 -25.53 4.22
C LYS A 137 38.84 -26.39 5.36
#